data_AF-A0A9N8KAU6-F1
#
_entry.id   AF-A0A9N8KAU6-F1
#
_cell.length_a   1.000
_cell.length_b   1.000
_cell.length_c   1.000
_cell.angle_alpha   90.00
_cell.angle_beta   90.00
_cell.angle_gamma   90.00
#
_symmetry.space_group_name_H-M   'P 1'
#
loop_
_entity.id
_entity.type
_entity.pdbx_description
1 polymer ?
#
loop_
_entity_poly.entity_id
_entity_poly.type
_entity_poly.pdbx_seq_one_letter_code
_entity_poly.pdbx_strand_id
1 'polypeptide(L)'
;NAKKAEVAAQKQAVENQKKAKVEAEEWSKGAKDNSKAKLKPIARRPKRQPSQPKKRPLSPSKKTGNAKTAQKKSRGLDLSGLDGPSSLSALSATGIDNALDALSLTANSSDKIDRHPERRFKAAYTQYEERRLEEMKDEKGLRRQQKIEQIRKEFEKHPDNPFNQANASYNSTREDLQNIREGEKAKIEKRLGGP
;
A
#
# COMPACT_ATOMS: atom_id res chain seq x y z
N ASN A 1 -34.18 37.46 25.32
CA ASN A 1 -33.43 36.46 24.53
C ASN A 1 -32.65 37.02 23.34
N ALA A 2 -32.99 38.19 22.76
CA ALA A 2 -32.23 38.79 21.64
C ALA A 2 -30.81 39.28 22.01
N LYS A 3 -30.63 40.00 23.13
CA LYS A 3 -29.32 40.55 23.55
C LYS A 3 -28.25 39.48 23.85
N LYS A 4 -28.64 38.24 24.17
CA LYS A 4 -27.70 37.12 24.40
C LYS A 4 -27.22 36.49 23.08
N ALA A 5 -28.07 36.48 22.05
CA ALA A 5 -27.70 36.00 20.72
C ALA A 5 -26.73 36.95 20.03
N GLU A 6 -26.92 38.26 20.20
CA GLU A 6 -26.04 39.29 19.62
C GLU A 6 -24.62 39.25 20.22
N VAL A 7 -24.51 39.06 21.55
CA VAL A 7 -23.20 38.89 22.22
C VAL A 7 -22.49 37.60 21.79
N ALA A 8 -23.23 36.52 21.55
CA ALA A 8 -22.65 35.27 21.04
C ALA A 8 -22.14 35.43 19.59
N ALA A 9 -22.91 36.11 18.73
CA ALA A 9 -22.52 36.40 17.36
C ALA A 9 -21.29 37.32 17.30
N GLN A 10 -21.21 38.34 18.15
CA GLN A 10 -20.03 39.22 18.23
C GLN A 10 -18.78 38.46 18.68
N LYS A 11 -18.89 37.54 19.65
CA LYS A 11 -17.76 36.69 20.08
C LYS A 11 -17.29 35.76 18.97
N GLN A 12 -18.21 35.13 18.23
CA GLN A 12 -17.88 34.27 17.09
C GLN A 12 -17.23 35.07 15.94
N ALA A 13 -17.71 36.28 15.65
CA ALA A 13 -17.12 37.15 14.64
C ALA A 13 -15.66 37.52 14.98
N VAL A 14 -15.38 37.85 16.25
CA VAL A 14 -14.01 38.16 16.70
C VAL A 14 -13.10 36.93 16.62
N GLU A 15 -13.60 35.74 16.97
CA GLU A 15 -12.82 34.51 16.87
C GLU A 15 -12.52 34.13 15.42
N ASN A 16 -13.50 34.28 14.52
CA ASN A 16 -13.33 34.03 13.09
C ASN A 16 -12.34 35.02 12.46
N GLN A 17 -12.37 36.30 12.85
CA GLN A 17 -11.37 37.29 12.40
C GLN A 17 -9.96 36.96 12.88
N LYS A 18 -9.79 36.42 14.10
CA LYS A 18 -8.49 35.97 14.59
C LYS A 18 -7.98 34.76 13.81
N LYS A 19 -8.84 33.77 13.57
CA LYS A 19 -8.49 32.57 12.78
C LYS A 19 -8.11 32.93 11.35
N ALA A 20 -8.87 33.80 10.68
CA ALA A 20 -8.57 34.25 9.33
C ALA A 20 -7.23 34.99 9.21
N LYS A 21 -6.85 35.79 10.23
CA LYS A 21 -5.53 36.46 10.27
C LYS A 21 -4.39 35.46 10.42
N VAL A 22 -4.53 34.48 11.30
CA VAL A 22 -3.51 33.43 11.50
C VAL A 22 -3.35 32.58 10.24
N GLU A 23 -4.47 32.18 9.60
CA GLU A 23 -4.46 31.42 8.36
C GLU A 23 -3.84 32.22 7.19
N ALA A 24 -4.11 33.53 7.11
CA ALA A 24 -3.46 34.40 6.11
C ALA A 24 -1.95 34.55 6.34
N GLU A 25 -1.50 34.61 7.60
CA GLU A 25 -0.07 34.62 7.93
C GLU A 25 0.61 33.27 7.60
N GLU A 26 -0.08 32.15 7.85
CA GLU A 26 0.40 30.82 7.46
C GLU A 26 0.46 30.65 5.94
N TRP A 27 -0.55 31.14 5.22
CA TRP A 27 -0.58 31.10 3.76
C TRP A 27 0.51 31.99 3.14
N SER A 28 0.77 33.16 3.74
CA SER A 28 1.85 34.06 3.33
C SER A 28 3.25 33.45 3.54
N LYS A 29 3.45 32.70 4.63
CA LYS A 29 4.69 31.94 4.87
C LYS A 29 4.89 30.79 3.88
N GLY A 30 3.81 30.19 3.38
CA GLY A 30 3.87 29.16 2.33
C GLY A 30 4.19 29.70 0.93
N ALA A 31 3.94 30.99 0.69
CA ALA A 31 3.99 31.59 -0.64
C ALA A 31 5.28 32.39 -0.96
N LYS A 32 6.30 32.40 -0.10
CA LYS A 32 7.53 33.20 -0.31
C LYS A 32 8.82 32.41 -0.02
N ASP A 33 9.35 31.75 -1.05
CA ASP A 33 10.72 31.96 -1.54
C ASP A 33 11.06 30.98 -2.66
N ASN A 34 10.95 31.43 -3.92
CA ASN A 34 11.51 30.72 -5.09
C ASN A 34 12.37 31.64 -5.98
N SER A 35 12.90 32.73 -5.42
CA SER A 35 13.67 33.73 -6.18
C SER A 35 14.94 34.18 -5.45
N LYS A 36 15.87 33.24 -5.17
CA LYS A 36 17.29 33.58 -5.08
C LYS A 36 18.21 32.36 -5.20
N ALA A 37 18.59 32.06 -6.44
CA ALA A 37 19.83 31.35 -6.72
C ALA A 37 21.02 32.28 -6.39
N LYS A 38 21.92 31.84 -5.50
CA LYS A 38 23.34 32.23 -5.45
C LYS A 38 24.11 31.43 -4.35
N LEU A 39 24.94 30.48 -4.81
CA LEU A 39 26.34 30.17 -4.41
C LEU A 39 26.69 29.81 -2.93
N LYS A 40 27.50 28.74 -2.80
CA LYS A 40 28.09 27.96 -1.67
C LYS A 40 28.92 28.77 -0.63
N PRO A 41 29.52 28.23 0.49
CA PRO A 41 29.70 26.83 0.95
C PRO A 41 29.53 26.52 2.47
N ILE A 42 29.64 25.21 2.75
CA ILE A 42 29.84 24.48 4.02
C ILE A 42 30.63 25.22 5.11
N ALA A 43 30.07 25.35 6.33
CA ALA A 43 30.79 25.20 7.60
C ALA A 43 29.84 25.17 8.84
N ARG A 44 30.15 24.26 9.78
CA ARG A 44 29.83 24.27 11.24
C ARG A 44 28.51 23.64 11.72
N ARG A 45 28.57 22.31 11.94
CA ARG A 45 27.77 21.57 12.94
C ARG A 45 28.28 21.88 14.36
N PRO A 46 27.44 22.26 15.34
CA PRO A 46 27.74 22.06 16.75
C PRO A 46 27.16 20.74 17.26
N LYS A 47 28.02 20.01 17.97
CA LYS A 47 27.83 18.68 18.57
C LYS A 47 26.69 18.68 19.60
N ARG A 48 25.68 17.81 19.43
CA ARG A 48 24.77 17.39 20.52
C ARG A 48 25.17 15.99 20.99
N GLN A 49 25.34 15.87 22.29
CA GLN A 49 25.80 14.68 23.01
C GLN A 49 24.82 13.50 22.90
N PRO A 50 25.29 12.25 22.90
CA PRO A 50 24.42 11.07 22.92
C PRO A 50 23.89 10.78 24.33
N SER A 51 22.57 10.92 24.53
CA SER A 51 21.88 10.44 25.72
C SER A 51 21.81 8.92 25.71
N GLN A 52 22.44 8.32 26.71
CA GLN A 52 22.50 6.90 27.04
C GLN A 52 21.09 6.26 27.15
N PRO A 53 20.82 5.09 26.51
CA PRO A 53 19.62 4.31 26.80
C PRO A 53 19.80 3.51 28.10
N LYS A 54 18.99 3.82 29.10
CA LYS A 54 18.91 3.09 30.38
C LYS A 54 18.52 1.63 30.14
N LYS A 55 19.45 0.71 30.43
CA LYS A 55 19.22 -0.74 30.51
C LYS A 55 18.33 -1.05 31.73
N ARG A 56 17.16 -1.67 31.51
CA ARG A 56 16.37 -2.31 32.57
C ARG A 56 16.90 -3.73 32.77
N PRO A 57 17.30 -4.15 33.98
CA PRO A 57 17.70 -5.53 34.22
C PRO A 57 16.45 -6.43 34.32
N LEU A 58 16.42 -7.49 33.51
CA LEU A 58 15.50 -8.62 33.69
C LEU A 58 15.96 -9.42 34.91
N SER A 59 15.11 -9.56 35.92
CA SER A 59 15.30 -10.51 37.02
C SER A 59 14.83 -11.91 36.59
N PRO A 60 15.60 -12.98 36.84
CA PRO A 60 15.14 -14.35 36.65
C PRO A 60 14.61 -14.95 37.97
N SER A 61 13.71 -15.91 37.81
CA SER A 61 13.34 -16.96 38.78
C SER A 61 12.19 -16.67 39.76
N LYS A 62 11.04 -17.28 39.47
CA LYS A 62 10.44 -18.29 40.38
C LYS A 62 9.49 -19.19 39.59
N LYS A 63 9.86 -20.47 39.45
CA LYS A 63 8.98 -21.55 39.00
C LYS A 63 8.07 -21.96 40.16
N THR A 64 6.75 -21.88 39.95
CA THR A 64 5.71 -22.67 40.63
C THR A 64 4.71 -22.97 39.50
N GLY A 65 4.46 -24.22 39.09
CA GLY A 65 4.01 -25.33 39.90
C GLY A 65 2.49 -25.45 39.78
N ASN A 66 1.96 -25.73 38.58
CA ASN A 66 0.61 -26.27 38.46
C ASN A 66 0.47 -27.11 37.18
N ALA A 67 0.69 -28.42 37.33
CA ALA A 67 0.39 -29.41 36.30
C ALA A 67 -1.13 -29.58 36.22
N LYS A 68 -1.77 -28.88 35.27
CA LYS A 68 -3.09 -29.24 34.80
C LYS A 68 -2.93 -30.06 33.53
N THR A 69 -3.13 -31.37 33.66
CA THR A 69 -3.19 -32.34 32.57
C THR A 69 -4.24 -31.91 31.54
N ALA A 70 -3.78 -31.42 30.39
CA ALA A 70 -4.65 -31.16 29.24
C ALA A 70 -5.05 -32.50 28.61
N GLN A 71 -6.29 -32.93 28.85
CA GLN A 71 -6.86 -34.06 28.12
C GLN A 71 -7.02 -33.68 26.65
N LYS A 72 -6.22 -34.31 25.78
CA LYS A 72 -6.37 -34.22 24.33
C LYS A 72 -7.67 -34.91 23.93
N LYS A 73 -8.74 -34.14 23.71
CA LYS A 73 -9.89 -34.60 22.94
C LYS A 73 -9.53 -34.49 21.47
N SER A 74 -9.15 -35.61 20.86
CA SER A 74 -9.10 -35.73 19.40
C SER A 74 -10.54 -35.59 18.88
N ARG A 75 -10.95 -34.36 18.59
CA ARG A 75 -12.08 -34.13 17.70
C ARG A 75 -11.61 -34.60 16.33
N GLY A 76 -12.08 -35.79 15.94
CA GLY A 76 -11.93 -36.29 14.58
C GLY A 76 -12.33 -35.18 13.61
N LEU A 77 -11.50 -35.00 12.59
CA LEU A 77 -11.80 -34.13 11.47
C LEU A 77 -13.03 -34.72 10.77
N ASP A 78 -14.18 -34.11 10.95
CA ASP A 78 -15.42 -34.51 10.29
C ASP A 78 -15.32 -34.12 8.82
N LEU A 79 -14.90 -35.09 8.00
CA LEU A 79 -14.76 -34.97 6.54
C LEU A 79 -16.11 -35.07 5.81
N SER A 80 -17.22 -35.24 6.53
CA SER A 80 -18.57 -35.35 5.96
C SER A 80 -19.02 -34.06 5.23
N GLY A 81 -18.32 -32.94 5.41
CA GLY A 81 -18.57 -31.69 4.71
C GLY A 81 -17.85 -31.52 3.36
N LEU A 82 -16.99 -32.46 2.96
CA LEU A 82 -16.21 -32.36 1.72
C LEU A 82 -16.88 -33.06 0.52
N ASP A 83 -17.89 -33.92 0.77
CA ASP A 83 -18.59 -34.72 -0.26
C ASP A 83 -19.95 -34.12 -0.69
N GLY A 84 -20.23 -32.87 -0.30
CA GLY A 84 -21.31 -32.10 -0.93
C GLY A 84 -20.90 -31.76 -2.36
N PRO A 85 -21.81 -31.80 -3.35
CA PRO A 85 -21.48 -31.48 -4.74
C PRO A 85 -20.96 -30.06 -4.76
N SER A 86 -19.64 -29.93 -4.81
CA SER A 86 -18.98 -28.67 -5.02
C SER A 86 -19.46 -28.20 -6.37
N SER A 87 -20.40 -27.26 -6.39
CA SER A 87 -20.74 -26.46 -7.57
C SER A 87 -19.58 -25.55 -7.99
N LEU A 88 -18.37 -25.87 -7.54
CA LEU A 88 -17.13 -25.48 -8.19
C LEU A 88 -17.15 -26.21 -9.51
N SER A 89 -17.59 -25.50 -10.56
CA SER A 89 -17.24 -25.87 -11.93
C SER A 89 -15.80 -26.38 -11.90
N ALA A 90 -15.56 -27.61 -12.38
CA ALA A 90 -14.23 -28.16 -12.40
C ALA A 90 -13.37 -27.24 -13.29
N LEU A 91 -12.68 -26.27 -12.67
CA LEU A 91 -11.86 -25.30 -13.38
C LEU A 91 -10.68 -26.08 -13.95
N SER A 92 -10.67 -26.27 -15.27
CA SER A 92 -9.63 -27.00 -15.97
C SER A 92 -8.45 -26.06 -16.20
N ALA A 93 -7.52 -26.05 -15.25
CA ALA A 93 -6.33 -25.20 -15.31
C ALA A 93 -5.16 -25.94 -15.98
N THR A 94 -5.15 -26.03 -17.30
CA THR A 94 -4.00 -26.60 -18.03
C THR A 94 -2.90 -25.55 -18.16
N GLY A 95 -1.80 -25.71 -17.43
CA GLY A 95 -0.63 -24.81 -17.44
C GLY A 95 -0.47 -23.98 -16.16
N ILE A 96 0.74 -23.49 -15.91
CA ILE A 96 1.10 -22.79 -14.66
C ILE A 96 0.30 -21.49 -14.51
N ASP A 97 0.21 -20.69 -15.58
CA ASP A 97 -0.50 -19.40 -15.53
C ASP A 97 -2.00 -19.57 -15.27
N ASN A 98 -2.61 -20.63 -15.83
CA ASN A 98 -4.01 -20.96 -15.57
C ASN A 98 -4.20 -21.48 -14.13
N ALA A 99 -3.26 -22.25 -13.58
CA ALA A 99 -3.31 -22.70 -12.21
C ALA A 99 -3.17 -21.55 -11.20
N LEU A 100 -2.32 -20.55 -11.49
CA LEU A 100 -2.20 -19.34 -10.68
C LEU A 100 -3.47 -18.51 -10.70
N ASP A 101 -4.11 -18.38 -11.86
CA ASP A 101 -5.41 -17.72 -11.99
C ASP A 101 -6.53 -18.47 -11.25
N ALA A 102 -6.57 -19.80 -11.34
CA ALA A 102 -7.49 -20.61 -10.55
C ALA A 102 -7.28 -20.36 -9.05
N LEU A 103 -6.03 -20.34 -8.59
CA LEU A 103 -5.71 -20.07 -7.19
C LEU A 103 -6.13 -18.66 -6.79
N SER A 104 -5.95 -17.65 -7.65
CA SER A 104 -6.39 -16.27 -7.44
C SER A 104 -7.91 -16.13 -7.33
N LEU A 105 -8.68 -16.99 -8.02
CA LEU A 105 -10.13 -17.06 -7.84
C LEU A 105 -10.51 -17.66 -6.47
N THR A 106 -9.78 -18.67 -5.99
CA THR A 106 -10.06 -19.35 -4.71
C THR A 106 -9.56 -18.57 -3.50
N ALA A 107 -8.38 -17.96 -3.63
CA ALA A 107 -7.79 -17.11 -2.65
C ALA A 107 -8.59 -15.82 -2.74
N ASN A 108 -9.45 -15.58 -1.75
CA ASN A 108 -10.06 -14.27 -1.56
C ASN A 108 -8.99 -13.23 -1.13
N SER A 109 -7.86 -13.17 -1.84
CA SER A 109 -6.88 -12.11 -1.72
C SER A 109 -7.64 -10.83 -2.06
N SER A 110 -7.85 -10.04 -1.03
CA SER A 110 -8.49 -8.73 -1.13
C SER A 110 -7.52 -7.75 -1.78
N ASP A 111 -7.05 -8.05 -2.99
CA ASP A 111 -6.24 -7.12 -3.76
C ASP A 111 -7.11 -5.89 -4.00
N LYS A 112 -6.77 -4.86 -3.23
CA LYS A 112 -7.49 -3.60 -3.23
C LYS A 112 -7.20 -2.98 -4.58
N ILE A 113 -8.14 -3.16 -5.52
CA ILE A 113 -8.16 -2.43 -6.79
C ILE A 113 -7.71 -1.00 -6.52
N ASP A 114 -6.62 -0.62 -7.16
CA ASP A 114 -6.00 0.67 -6.93
C ASP A 114 -6.78 1.76 -7.67
N ARG A 115 -7.01 2.88 -6.97
CA ARG A 115 -7.63 4.07 -7.55
C ARG A 115 -6.60 5.04 -8.11
N HIS A 116 -5.32 4.84 -7.79
CA HIS A 116 -4.23 5.75 -8.15
C HIS A 116 -3.00 5.03 -8.69
N PRO A 117 -3.11 4.35 -9.85
CA PRO A 117 -1.98 3.68 -10.48
C PRO A 117 -0.81 4.65 -10.75
N GLU A 118 -1.08 5.92 -11.09
CA GLU A 118 -0.04 6.96 -11.28
C GLU A 118 0.85 7.19 -10.05
N ARG A 119 0.28 7.11 -8.84
CA ARG A 119 1.06 7.32 -7.61
C ARG A 119 1.90 6.10 -7.27
N ARG A 120 1.40 4.89 -7.56
CA ARG A 120 2.14 3.64 -7.33
C ARG A 120 3.18 3.38 -8.40
N PHE A 121 2.96 3.83 -9.63
CA PHE A 121 3.87 3.64 -10.75
C PHE A 121 5.30 4.06 -10.40
N LYS A 122 5.48 5.22 -9.77
CA LYS A 122 6.81 5.70 -9.38
C LYS A 122 7.50 4.77 -8.39
N ALA A 123 6.78 4.28 -7.38
CA ALA A 123 7.33 3.38 -6.38
C ALA A 123 7.66 2.00 -6.97
N ALA A 124 6.73 1.44 -7.76
CA ALA A 124 6.93 0.17 -8.44
C ALA A 124 8.09 0.24 -9.45
N TYR A 125 8.17 1.34 -10.23
CA TYR A 125 9.26 1.58 -11.16
C TYR A 125 10.61 1.67 -10.44
N THR A 126 10.70 2.37 -9.30
CA THR A 126 11.97 2.44 -8.54
C THR A 126 12.39 1.08 -7.99
N GLN A 127 11.45 0.27 -7.51
CA GLN A 127 11.75 -1.08 -7.02
C GLN A 127 12.24 -1.99 -8.15
N TYR A 128 11.61 -1.90 -9.32
CA TYR A 128 12.01 -2.65 -10.50
C TYR A 128 13.35 -2.17 -11.07
N GLU A 129 13.57 -0.85 -11.12
CA GLU A 129 14.84 -0.25 -11.54
C GLU A 129 15.99 -0.73 -10.67
N GLU A 130 15.86 -0.67 -9.35
CA GLU A 130 16.92 -1.10 -8.42
C GLU A 130 17.27 -2.59 -8.59
N ARG A 131 16.25 -3.46 -8.68
CA ARG A 131 16.45 -4.91 -8.89
C ARG A 131 17.15 -5.18 -10.22
N ARG A 132 16.61 -4.62 -11.31
CA ARG A 132 17.09 -4.90 -12.66
C ARG A 132 18.44 -4.23 -12.94
N LEU A 133 18.72 -3.09 -12.34
CA LEU A 133 20.01 -2.40 -12.48
C LEU A 133 21.14 -3.15 -11.76
N GLU A 134 20.85 -3.87 -10.66
CA GLU A 134 21.84 -4.74 -10.02
C GLU A 134 22.11 -6.00 -10.87
N GLU A 135 21.07 -6.60 -11.46
CA GLU A 135 21.24 -7.73 -12.41
C GLU A 135 22.04 -7.33 -13.66
N MET A 136 21.74 -6.17 -14.23
CA MET A 136 22.41 -5.65 -15.43
C MET A 136 23.80 -5.06 -15.13
N LYS A 137 24.25 -5.00 -13.88
CA LYS A 137 25.54 -4.41 -13.49
C LYS A 137 26.72 -5.23 -14.01
N ASP A 138 26.55 -6.54 -14.05
CA ASP A 138 27.56 -7.49 -14.53
C ASP A 138 27.66 -7.48 -16.06
N GLU A 139 26.61 -7.04 -16.75
CA GLU A 139 26.60 -6.84 -18.20
C GLU A 139 27.41 -5.57 -18.57
N LYS A 140 28.69 -5.79 -18.86
CA LYS A 140 29.64 -4.77 -19.33
C LYS A 140 29.35 -4.38 -20.78
N GLY A 141 28.89 -3.16 -21.01
CA GLY A 141 28.87 -2.55 -22.35
C GLY A 141 27.91 -1.38 -22.53
N LEU A 142 26.79 -1.38 -21.80
CA LEU A 142 25.76 -0.35 -21.96
C LEU A 142 25.94 0.82 -20.98
N ARG A 143 25.72 2.05 -21.46
CA ARG A 143 25.71 3.25 -20.61
C ARG A 143 24.52 3.18 -19.64
N ARG A 144 24.66 3.73 -18.42
CA ARG A 144 23.58 3.73 -17.40
C ARG A 144 22.24 4.22 -17.96
N GLN A 145 22.22 5.27 -18.78
CA GLN A 145 20.99 5.78 -19.41
C GLN A 145 20.32 4.76 -20.34
N GLN A 146 21.11 4.03 -21.15
CA GLN A 146 20.58 2.99 -22.05
C GLN A 146 20.01 1.81 -21.26
N LYS A 147 20.65 1.44 -20.14
CA LYS A 147 20.12 0.42 -19.22
C LYS A 147 18.76 0.85 -18.65
N ILE A 148 18.64 2.10 -18.19
CA ILE A 148 17.37 2.63 -17.67
C ILE A 148 16.28 2.64 -18.75
N GLU A 149 16.60 3.02 -19.99
CA GLU A 149 15.64 2.98 -21.09
C GLU A 149 15.17 1.56 -21.43
N GLN A 150 16.07 0.57 -21.39
CA GLN A 150 15.70 -0.84 -21.55
C GLN A 150 14.82 -1.33 -20.40
N ILE A 151 15.22 -1.06 -19.16
CA ILE A 151 14.47 -1.39 -17.95
C ILE A 151 13.07 -0.78 -18.00
N ARG A 152 12.93 0.47 -18.47
CA ARG A 152 11.62 1.12 -18.61
C ARG A 152 10.73 0.43 -19.63
N LYS A 153 11.28 0.04 -20.78
CA LYS A 153 10.53 -0.71 -21.81
C LYS A 153 10.10 -2.10 -21.31
N GLU A 154 10.95 -2.76 -20.54
CA GLU A 154 10.62 -4.03 -19.88
C GLU A 154 9.51 -3.82 -18.84
N PHE A 155 9.63 -2.77 -18.02
CA PHE A 155 8.65 -2.46 -16.98
C PHE A 155 7.27 -2.11 -17.53
N GLU A 156 7.19 -1.40 -18.66
CA GLU A 156 5.92 -1.09 -19.32
C GLU A 156 5.08 -2.34 -19.61
N LYS A 157 5.74 -3.47 -19.93
CA LYS A 157 5.07 -4.77 -20.21
C LYS A 157 5.02 -5.71 -19.00
N HIS A 158 5.68 -5.37 -17.90
CA HIS A 158 5.82 -6.26 -16.75
C HIS A 158 4.51 -6.31 -15.93
N PRO A 159 4.14 -7.47 -15.33
CA PRO A 159 2.96 -7.58 -14.47
C PRO A 159 3.06 -6.72 -13.18
N ASP A 160 4.27 -6.37 -12.74
CA ASP A 160 4.50 -5.47 -11.59
C ASP A 160 4.12 -4.01 -11.87
N ASN A 161 3.86 -3.64 -13.13
CA ASN A 161 3.39 -2.31 -13.47
C ASN A 161 1.92 -2.15 -13.03
N PRO A 162 1.62 -1.22 -12.10
CA PRO A 162 0.25 -1.00 -11.63
C PRO A 162 -0.75 -0.70 -12.75
N PHE A 163 -0.32 -0.14 -13.88
CA PHE A 163 -1.21 0.13 -15.01
C PHE A 163 -1.68 -1.14 -15.74
N ASN A 164 -0.91 -2.22 -15.69
CA ASN A 164 -1.25 -3.51 -16.31
C ASN A 164 -2.22 -4.33 -15.43
N GLN A 165 -2.48 -3.86 -14.21
CA GLN A 165 -3.39 -4.48 -13.26
C GLN A 165 -4.78 -3.84 -13.32
N ALA A 166 -5.69 -4.41 -12.53
CA ALA A 166 -7.03 -3.91 -12.26
C ALA A 166 -7.01 -2.49 -11.67
N ASN A 167 -7.51 -1.51 -12.45
CA ASN A 167 -7.55 -0.11 -12.03
C ASN A 167 -9.00 0.35 -11.86
N ALA A 168 -9.24 1.19 -10.86
CA ALA A 168 -10.49 1.92 -10.75
C ALA A 168 -10.29 3.42 -10.94
N SER A 169 -11.32 4.08 -11.50
CA SER A 169 -11.38 5.54 -11.57
C SER A 169 -11.36 6.14 -10.17
N TYR A 170 -10.75 7.33 -10.02
CA TYR A 170 -10.64 7.99 -8.71
C TYR A 170 -11.98 8.16 -7.97
N ASN A 171 -13.04 8.51 -8.72
CA ASN A 171 -14.39 8.76 -8.19
C ASN A 171 -15.27 7.49 -8.13
N SER A 172 -14.72 6.29 -8.30
CA SER A 172 -15.49 5.04 -8.27
C SER A 172 -16.08 4.79 -6.88
N THR A 173 -17.37 4.44 -6.82
CA THR A 173 -18.06 4.04 -5.60
C THR A 173 -17.62 2.64 -5.14
N ARG A 174 -18.09 2.21 -3.95
CA ARG A 174 -17.80 0.86 -3.45
C ARG A 174 -18.41 -0.23 -4.36
N GLU A 175 -19.59 0.04 -4.92
CA GLU A 175 -20.27 -0.86 -5.84
C GLU A 175 -19.51 -0.96 -7.17
N ASP A 176 -19.02 0.18 -7.71
CA ASP A 176 -18.19 0.17 -8.91
C ASP A 176 -16.91 -0.67 -8.73
N LEU A 177 -16.28 -0.60 -7.56
CA LEU A 177 -15.13 -1.44 -7.25
C LEU A 177 -15.49 -2.93 -7.18
N GLN A 178 -16.67 -3.28 -6.68
CA GLN A 178 -17.15 -4.66 -6.67
C GLN A 178 -17.42 -5.13 -8.11
N ASN A 179 -18.08 -4.31 -8.93
CA ASN A 179 -18.34 -4.61 -10.33
C ASN A 179 -17.05 -4.83 -11.14
N ILE A 180 -16.00 -4.03 -10.90
CA ILE A 180 -14.70 -4.24 -11.56
C ILE A 180 -14.08 -5.58 -11.11
N ARG A 181 -14.12 -5.91 -9.81
CA ARG A 181 -13.62 -7.20 -9.30
C ARG A 181 -14.38 -8.38 -9.88
N GLU A 182 -15.71 -8.30 -9.89
CA GLU A 182 -16.57 -9.36 -10.42
C GLU A 182 -16.37 -9.53 -11.92
N GLY A 183 -16.22 -8.43 -12.66
CA GLY A 183 -15.88 -8.46 -14.09
C GLY A 183 -14.53 -9.12 -14.35
N GLU A 184 -13.54 -8.90 -13.50
CA GLU A 184 -12.23 -9.57 -13.60
C GLU A 184 -12.29 -11.04 -13.23
N LYS A 185 -12.98 -11.38 -12.13
CA LYS A 185 -13.22 -12.78 -11.77
C LYS A 185 -13.94 -13.52 -12.88
N ALA A 186 -14.99 -12.94 -13.46
CA ALA A 186 -15.72 -13.53 -14.58
C ALA A 186 -14.85 -13.70 -15.83
N LYS A 187 -13.92 -12.76 -16.12
CA LYS A 187 -12.95 -12.92 -17.23
C LYS A 187 -12.02 -14.10 -16.99
N ILE A 188 -11.52 -14.24 -15.77
CA ILE A 188 -10.63 -15.35 -15.38
C ILE A 188 -11.39 -16.68 -15.42
N GLU A 189 -12.59 -16.73 -14.84
CA GLU A 189 -13.48 -17.90 -14.90
C GLU A 189 -13.81 -18.30 -16.33
N LYS A 190 -14.06 -17.34 -17.23
CA LYS A 190 -14.28 -17.63 -18.66
C LYS A 190 -13.03 -18.19 -19.34
N ARG A 191 -11.83 -17.75 -18.95
CA ARG A 191 -10.55 -18.26 -19.46
C ARG A 191 -10.29 -19.70 -19.03
N LEU A 192 -10.69 -20.05 -17.82
CA LEU A 192 -10.52 -21.40 -17.26
C LEU A 192 -11.69 -22.36 -17.49
N GLY A 193 -12.89 -21.83 -17.72
CA GLY A 193 -14.11 -22.59 -17.98
C GLY A 193 -14.37 -22.83 -19.47
N GLY A 194 -13.52 -22.30 -20.36
CA GLY A 194 -13.53 -22.64 -21.77
C GLY A 194 -12.86 -23.99 -22.01
N PRO A 195 -13.48 -24.93 -22.75
CA PRO A 195 -12.85 -26.20 -23.12
C PRO A 195 -11.65 -26.03 -24.05
#